data_AF-A0A0H4X518-F1
#
_entry.id   AF-A0A0H4X518-F1
#
_cell.length_a   1.000
_cell.length_b   1.000
_cell.length_c   1.000
_cell.angle_alpha   90.00
_cell.angle_beta   90.00
_cell.angle_gamma   90.00
#
_symmetry.space_group_name_H-M   'P 1'
#
loop_
_entity.id
_entity.type
_entity.pdbx_description
1 polymer ?
#
loop_
_entity_poly.entity_id
_entity_poly.type
_entity_poly.pdbx_seq_one_letter_code
_entity_poly.pdbx_strand_id
1 'polypeptide(L)'
;MKTHPATPERCGLTASEMRKYLAPMKAAESAADASEDTLPEWKQVCIDAYALCQEQKWSGSCYDCFRYCEGQREWPVDKCRRVGKGE
;
A
#
# COMPACT_ATOMS: atom_id res chain seq x y z
N MET A 1 23.68 -12.74 12.88
CA MET A 1 22.27 -13.02 12.50
C MET A 1 21.36 -12.51 13.60
N LYS A 2 20.39 -11.63 13.27
CA LYS A 2 19.30 -11.26 14.18
C LYS A 2 18.22 -12.33 14.05
N THR A 3 18.20 -13.28 14.98
CA THR A 3 17.15 -14.31 15.02
C THR A 3 15.87 -13.65 15.48
N HIS A 4 15.02 -13.23 14.53
CA HIS A 4 13.67 -12.78 14.84
C HIS A 4 12.94 -13.95 15.52
N PRO A 5 12.36 -13.76 16.72
CA PRO A 5 11.72 -14.84 17.45
C PRO A 5 10.39 -15.19 16.80
N ALA A 6 10.44 -15.92 15.69
CA ALA A 6 9.28 -16.50 15.04
C ALA A 6 8.79 -17.77 15.78
N THR A 7 9.41 -18.14 16.91
CA THR A 7 9.03 -19.29 17.71
C THR A 7 8.20 -18.86 18.93
N PRO A 8 6.87 -19.06 18.92
CA PRO A 8 5.98 -18.72 20.03
C PRO A 8 6.30 -19.41 21.35
N GLU A 9 7.03 -20.52 21.27
CA GLU A 9 7.37 -21.36 22.42
C GLU A 9 8.26 -20.64 23.44
N ARG A 10 8.96 -19.58 23.03
CA ARG A 10 9.72 -18.71 23.95
C ARG A 10 8.86 -17.76 24.78
N CYS A 11 7.60 -17.55 24.40
CA CYS A 11 6.62 -16.78 25.18
C CYS A 11 5.73 -17.68 26.06
N GLY A 12 6.07 -18.96 26.21
CA GLY A 12 5.30 -19.92 27.01
C GLY A 12 3.99 -20.37 26.35
N LEU A 13 3.76 -20.06 25.08
CA LEU A 13 2.62 -20.55 24.31
C LEU A 13 3.00 -21.81 23.54
N THR A 14 2.21 -22.87 23.69
CA THR A 14 2.34 -24.09 22.86
C THR A 14 1.83 -23.81 21.44
N ALA A 15 2.40 -24.48 20.44
CA ALA A 15 1.99 -24.35 19.04
C ALA A 15 0.49 -24.64 18.78
N SER A 16 -0.17 -25.37 19.68
CA SER A 16 -1.60 -25.66 19.62
C SER A 16 -2.46 -24.51 20.16
N GLU A 17 -1.98 -23.80 21.19
CA GLU A 17 -2.67 -22.61 21.72
C GLU A 17 -2.51 -21.42 20.76
N MET A 18 -1.33 -21.23 20.17
CA MET A 18 -1.16 -20.21 19.13
C MET A 18 -2.12 -20.41 17.96
N ARG A 19 -2.38 -21.64 17.51
CA ARG A 19 -3.29 -21.91 16.39
C ARG A 19 -4.72 -21.44 16.65
N LYS A 20 -5.21 -21.48 17.90
CA LYS A 20 -6.54 -20.95 18.25
C LYS A 20 -6.62 -19.43 18.15
N TYR A 21 -5.52 -18.71 18.41
CA TYR A 21 -5.46 -17.25 18.27
C TYR A 21 -5.09 -16.81 16.84
N LEU A 22 -4.29 -17.60 16.14
CA LEU A 22 -3.86 -17.31 14.77
C LEU A 22 -4.95 -17.62 13.75
N ALA A 23 -5.80 -18.63 13.99
CA ALA A 23 -6.93 -18.94 13.11
C ALA A 23 -7.88 -17.75 12.89
N PRO A 24 -8.37 -17.03 13.93
CA PRO A 24 -9.20 -15.85 13.73
C PRO A 24 -8.43 -14.66 13.15
N MET A 25 -7.14 -14.47 13.47
CA MET A 25 -6.33 -13.42 12.81
C MET A 25 -6.09 -13.71 11.33
N LYS A 26 -5.78 -14.95 10.97
CA LYS A 26 -5.57 -15.36 9.58
C LYS A 26 -6.88 -15.33 8.79
N ALA A 27 -8.00 -15.68 9.43
CA ALA A 27 -9.32 -15.49 8.84
C ALA A 27 -9.66 -14.00 8.67
N ALA A 28 -9.24 -13.12 9.60
CA ALA A 28 -9.39 -11.68 9.47
C ALA A 28 -8.48 -11.08 8.39
N GLU A 29 -7.24 -11.57 8.23
CA GLU A 29 -6.37 -11.19 7.09
C GLU A 29 -6.96 -11.68 5.76
N SER A 30 -7.46 -12.92 5.70
CA SER A 30 -8.13 -13.45 4.51
C SER A 30 -9.49 -12.80 4.22
N ALA A 31 -10.18 -12.26 5.23
CA ALA A 31 -11.40 -11.47 5.08
C ALA A 31 -11.12 -9.98 4.80
N ALA A 32 -9.96 -9.46 5.20
CA ALA A 32 -9.49 -8.13 4.82
C ALA A 32 -9.10 -8.08 3.32
N ASP A 33 -8.60 -9.19 2.77
CA ASP A 33 -8.36 -9.36 1.33
C ASP A 33 -9.67 -9.53 0.53
N ALA A 34 -10.73 -10.02 1.20
CA ALA A 34 -12.07 -10.19 0.62
C ALA A 34 -13.01 -9.01 0.91
N SER A 35 -12.51 -7.94 1.51
CA SER A 35 -13.22 -6.66 1.49
C SER A 35 -12.92 -6.00 0.16
N GLU A 36 -13.67 -6.40 -0.87
CA GLU A 36 -13.87 -5.64 -2.10
C GLU A 36 -14.55 -4.29 -1.79
N ASP A 37 -13.96 -3.48 -0.90
CA ASP A 37 -14.12 -2.04 -0.92
C ASP A 37 -13.43 -1.61 -2.21
N THR A 38 -14.18 -1.71 -3.30
CA THR A 38 -13.73 -1.34 -4.64
C THR A 38 -13.28 0.10 -4.54
N LEU A 39 -11.96 0.26 -4.42
CA LEU A 39 -11.35 1.55 -4.27
C LEU A 39 -11.85 2.40 -5.43
N PRO A 40 -12.47 3.57 -5.18
CA PRO A 40 -13.14 4.29 -6.24
C PRO A 40 -12.14 4.57 -7.35
N GLU A 41 -12.57 4.46 -8.62
CA GLU A 41 -11.64 4.41 -9.77
C GLU A 41 -10.61 5.55 -9.78
N TRP A 42 -11.04 6.75 -9.40
CA TRP A 42 -10.15 7.91 -9.26
C TRP A 42 -8.97 7.68 -8.30
N LYS A 43 -9.19 6.94 -7.22
CA LYS A 43 -8.17 6.66 -6.20
C LYS A 43 -7.18 5.61 -6.70
N GLN A 44 -7.63 4.62 -7.46
CA GLN A 44 -6.71 3.73 -8.18
C GLN A 44 -5.83 4.52 -9.15
N VAL A 45 -6.42 5.42 -9.95
CA VAL A 45 -5.67 6.31 -10.85
C VAL A 45 -4.62 7.13 -10.11
N CYS A 46 -4.96 7.71 -8.95
CA CYS A 46 -3.99 8.46 -8.13
C CYS A 46 -2.83 7.59 -7.63
N ILE A 47 -3.10 6.34 -7.24
CA ILE A 47 -2.08 5.40 -6.74
C ILE A 47 -1.14 4.98 -7.86
N ASP A 48 -1.68 4.58 -9.02
CA ASP A 48 -0.91 4.23 -10.20
C ASP A 48 -0.03 5.40 -10.67
N ALA A 49 -0.60 6.61 -10.73
CA ALA A 49 0.15 7.81 -11.12
C ALA A 49 1.25 8.16 -10.11
N TYR A 50 1.00 7.98 -8.81
CA TYR A 50 2.01 8.18 -7.78
C TYR A 50 3.16 7.18 -7.89
N ALA A 51 2.86 5.89 -8.13
CA ALA A 51 3.88 4.87 -8.35
C ALA A 51 4.75 5.21 -9.58
N LEU A 52 4.12 5.58 -10.70
CA LEU A 52 4.81 6.01 -11.91
C LEU A 52 5.64 7.28 -11.69
N CYS A 53 5.14 8.22 -10.88
CA CYS A 53 5.85 9.45 -10.53
C CYS A 53 7.14 9.15 -9.78
N GLN A 54 7.10 8.23 -8.82
CA GLN A 54 8.29 7.81 -8.06
C GLN A 54 9.28 7.02 -8.91
N GLU A 55 8.81 6.09 -9.73
CA GLU A 55 9.66 5.27 -10.58
C GLU A 55 10.36 6.11 -11.66
N GLN A 56 9.60 6.95 -12.35
CA GLN A 56 10.10 7.71 -13.50
C GLN A 56 10.56 9.12 -13.14
N LYS A 57 10.64 9.45 -11.85
CA LYS A 57 11.10 10.75 -11.34
C LYS A 57 10.47 11.93 -12.08
N TRP A 58 9.14 11.97 -12.08
CA TRP A 58 8.38 13.04 -12.74
C TRP A 58 8.73 14.42 -12.17
N SER A 59 8.34 15.47 -12.90
CA SER A 59 8.54 16.84 -12.44
C SER A 59 7.64 17.12 -11.25
N GLY A 60 8.16 17.78 -10.22
CA GLY A 60 7.40 18.13 -9.02
C GLY A 60 7.48 17.09 -7.90
N SER A 61 6.84 17.39 -6.77
CA SER A 61 6.78 16.48 -5.62
C SER A 61 5.64 15.50 -5.81
N CYS A 62 5.98 14.21 -6.01
CA CYS A 62 5.00 13.15 -6.20
C CYS A 62 3.99 13.07 -5.04
N TYR A 63 4.45 13.32 -3.82
CA TYR A 63 3.59 13.34 -2.64
C TYR A 63 2.59 14.50 -2.67
N ASP A 64 3.02 15.71 -3.01
CA ASP A 64 2.11 16.87 -3.13
C ASP A 64 1.06 16.65 -4.22
N CYS A 65 1.46 16.01 -5.34
CA CYS A 65 0.53 15.67 -6.41
C CYS A 65 -0.46 14.57 -6.02
N PHE A 66 -0.04 13.59 -5.23
CA PHE A 66 -0.94 12.60 -4.65
C PHE A 66 -1.97 13.27 -3.73
N ARG A 67 -1.54 14.17 -2.83
CA ARG A 67 -2.44 14.94 -1.96
C ARG A 67 -3.43 15.79 -2.74
N TYR A 68 -2.99 16.39 -3.85
CA TYR A 68 -3.87 17.14 -4.74
C TYR A 68 -4.88 16.21 -5.45
N CYS A 69 -4.43 15.04 -5.88
CA CYS A 69 -5.26 14.01 -6.48
C CYS A 69 -6.34 13.51 -5.52
N GLU A 70 -6.05 13.39 -4.22
CA GLU A 70 -7.07 13.08 -3.21
C GLU A 70 -8.14 14.17 -3.05
N GLY A 71 -7.75 15.45 -3.16
CA GLY A 71 -8.67 16.57 -3.03
C GLY A 71 -9.55 16.79 -4.25
N GLN A 72 -8.96 16.72 -5.45
CA GLN A 72 -9.66 16.95 -6.73
C GLN A 72 -10.22 15.67 -7.35
N ARG A 73 -9.82 14.50 -6.83
CA ARG A 73 -10.12 13.18 -7.40
C ARG A 73 -9.57 13.01 -8.82
N GLU A 74 -8.52 13.75 -9.16
CA GLU A 74 -7.88 13.75 -10.47
C GLU A 74 -6.40 14.11 -10.33
N TRP A 75 -5.54 13.40 -11.07
CA TRP A 75 -4.10 13.62 -11.01
C TRP A 75 -3.70 14.93 -11.71
N PRO A 76 -2.95 15.84 -11.06
CA PRO A 76 -2.60 17.13 -11.64
C PRO A 76 -1.47 17.02 -12.67
N VAL A 77 -1.80 16.63 -13.90
CA VAL A 77 -0.83 16.44 -15.00
C VAL A 77 -0.03 17.72 -15.34
N ASP A 78 -0.60 18.91 -15.13
CA ASP A 78 0.12 20.17 -15.34
C ASP A 78 1.31 20.36 -14.40
N LYS A 79 1.21 19.82 -13.18
CA LYS A 79 2.22 19.95 -12.12
C LYS A 79 3.12 18.72 -12.06
N CYS A 80 2.52 17.55 -12.16
CA CYS A 80 3.20 16.27 -12.12
C CYS A 80 2.97 15.48 -13.39
N ARG A 81 3.92 15.65 -14.32
CA ARG A 81 4.00 14.90 -15.58
C ARG A 81 5.36 14.26 -15.72
N ARG A 82 5.40 13.25 -16.60
CA ARG A 82 6.66 12.73 -17.15
C ARG A 82 7.48 13.91 -17.62
N VAL A 83 8.70 14.02 -17.10
CA VAL A 83 9.70 14.90 -17.71
C VAL A 83 10.06 14.20 -19.01
N GLY A 84 9.33 14.51 -20.08
CA GLY A 84 9.74 14.10 -21.40
C GLY A 84 11.16 14.61 -21.57
N LYS A 85 12.10 13.70 -21.75
CA LYS A 85 13.31 14.04 -22.47
C LYS A 85 12.83 14.62 -23.80
N GLY A 86 12.82 15.94 -23.90
CA GLY A 86 12.81 16.60 -25.20
C GLY A 86 14.12 16.23 -25.86
N GLU A 87 14.06 15.32 -26.82
CA GLU A 87 15.03 15.20 -27.91
C GLU A 87 14.35 15.76 -29.17
#